data_AF-A0A2W5MYX7-F1
#
_entry.id   AF-A0A2W5MYX7-F1
#
_cell.length_a   1.000
_cell.length_b   1.000
_cell.length_c   1.000
_cell.angle_alpha   90.00
_cell.angle_beta   90.00
_cell.angle_gamma   90.00
#
_symmetry.space_group_name_H-M   'P 1'
#
loop_
_entity.id
_entity.type
_entity.pdbx_description
1 polymer ?
#
loop_
_entity_poly.entity_id
_entity_poly.type
_entity_poly.pdbx_seq_one_letter_code
_entity_poly.pdbx_strand_id
1 'polypeptide(L)'
;MARRPGGVQERRPRTHPDIPRHLRRPPAPRPESHERADRMIGSITEIATCYVDPEQADVFKAAMPRLAEIFAKASGYRGFSLLEIEDDPSEFVMQVRWESIHHHRDLFRGSPAFTEMVDLLGGFFTKPARLQYSREVFSTDDAE
;
A
#
# COMPACT_ATOMS: atom_id res chain seq x y z
N MET A 1 -39.57 61.97 -21.91
CA MET A 1 -38.19 61.59 -21.55
C MET A 1 -38.02 61.71 -20.05
N ALA A 2 -37.73 60.61 -19.33
CA ALA A 2 -37.06 60.64 -18.03
C ALA A 2 -36.61 59.21 -17.69
N ARG A 3 -35.31 58.93 -17.86
CA ARG A 3 -34.67 57.67 -17.50
C ARG A 3 -34.37 57.68 -15.99
N ARG A 4 -34.71 56.62 -15.27
CA ARG A 4 -34.21 56.38 -13.89
C ARG A 4 -32.75 55.89 -13.97
N PRO A 5 -31.81 56.40 -13.15
CA PRO A 5 -30.45 55.88 -13.16
C PRO A 5 -30.38 54.59 -12.33
N GLY A 6 -29.65 53.61 -12.86
CA GLY A 6 -29.41 52.32 -12.22
C GLY A 6 -28.55 52.47 -10.97
N GLY A 7 -28.94 51.75 -9.92
CA GLY A 7 -28.13 51.58 -8.71
C GLY A 7 -26.92 50.69 -9.01
N VAL A 8 -25.73 51.25 -8.80
CA VAL A 8 -24.47 50.48 -8.76
C VAL A 8 -24.48 49.63 -7.49
N GLN A 9 -24.49 48.32 -7.65
CA GLN A 9 -24.27 47.38 -6.55
C GLN A 9 -22.77 47.38 -6.22
N GLU A 10 -22.40 47.98 -5.10
CA GLU A 10 -21.04 47.87 -4.54
C GLU A 10 -20.76 46.39 -4.19
N ARG A 11 -19.80 45.79 -4.90
CA ARG A 11 -19.28 44.46 -4.55
C ARG A 11 -18.42 44.59 -3.31
N ARG A 12 -18.93 44.18 -2.15
CA ARG A 12 -18.14 44.05 -0.93
C ARG A 12 -16.98 43.05 -1.16
N PRO A 13 -15.74 43.37 -0.80
CA PRO A 13 -14.65 42.42 -0.87
C PRO A 13 -14.90 41.30 0.15
N ARG A 14 -14.86 40.04 -0.30
CA ARG A 14 -14.87 38.88 0.58
C ARG A 14 -13.55 38.83 1.34
N THR A 15 -13.51 39.33 2.56
CA THR A 15 -12.40 39.09 3.49
C THR A 15 -12.49 37.63 3.95
N HIS A 16 -11.67 36.77 3.36
CA HIS A 16 -11.47 35.43 3.91
C HIS A 16 -10.75 35.56 5.26
N PRO A 17 -11.23 34.95 6.35
CA PRO A 17 -10.53 35.03 7.62
C PRO A 17 -9.14 34.38 7.50
N ASP A 18 -8.12 35.10 7.95
CA ASP A 18 -6.74 34.62 7.92
C ASP A 18 -6.59 33.45 8.91
N ILE A 19 -6.34 32.24 8.40
CA ILE A 19 -6.20 31.05 9.26
C ILE A 19 -4.91 31.20 10.07
N PRO A 20 -4.98 31.18 11.43
CA PRO A 20 -3.81 31.26 12.29
C PRO A 20 -2.78 30.19 11.93
N ARG A 21 -1.49 30.57 11.91
CA ARG A 21 -0.40 29.71 11.42
C ARG A 21 -0.32 28.34 12.11
N HIS A 22 -0.72 28.26 13.38
CA HIS A 22 -0.75 27.03 14.16
C HIS A 22 -1.92 26.08 13.83
N LEU A 23 -2.94 26.57 13.11
CA LEU A 23 -4.08 25.78 12.63
C LEU A 23 -3.96 25.40 11.15
N ARG A 24 -2.91 25.87 10.46
CA ARG A 24 -2.63 25.46 9.08
C ARG A 24 -2.06 24.05 9.10
N ARG A 25 -2.70 23.13 8.37
CA ARG A 25 -2.15 21.79 8.15
C ARG A 25 -0.76 21.94 7.53
N PRO A 26 0.28 21.25 8.05
CA PRO A 26 1.59 21.31 7.43
C PRO A 26 1.49 20.88 5.97
N PRO A 27 2.29 21.47 5.07
CA PRO A 27 2.35 21.01 3.68
C PRO A 27 2.74 19.53 3.68
N ALA A 28 2.15 18.76 2.77
CA ALA A 28 2.57 17.39 2.58
C ALA A 28 4.10 17.35 2.35
N PRO A 29 4.81 16.37 2.92
CA PRO A 29 6.24 16.20 2.68
C PRO A 29 6.51 16.15 1.17
N ARG A 30 7.65 16.71 0.74
CA ARG A 30 8.05 16.67 -0.67
C ARG A 30 8.32 15.22 -1.06
N PRO A 31 7.99 14.77 -2.28
CA PRO A 31 8.26 13.40 -2.73
C PRO A 31 9.72 12.96 -2.48
N GLU A 32 10.67 13.86 -2.68
CA GLU A 32 12.11 13.63 -2.44
C GLU A 32 12.46 13.30 -0.97
N SER A 33 11.63 13.73 0.00
CA SER A 33 11.87 13.46 1.42
C SER A 33 11.43 12.04 1.84
N HIS A 34 10.42 11.47 1.18
CA HIS A 34 10.07 10.06 1.36
C HIS A 34 11.13 9.16 0.73
N GLU A 35 11.59 9.46 -0.49
CA GLU A 35 12.66 8.68 -1.14
C GLU A 35 13.95 8.65 -0.32
N ARG A 36 14.35 9.77 0.29
CA ARG A 36 15.56 9.81 1.12
C ARG A 36 15.42 9.01 2.42
N ALA A 37 14.26 9.07 3.08
CA ALA A 37 13.99 8.27 4.28
C ALA A 37 13.89 6.78 3.95
N ASP A 38 13.22 6.44 2.84
CA ASP A 38 13.08 5.08 2.34
C ASP A 38 14.43 4.45 1.99
N ARG A 39 15.33 5.20 1.33
CA ARG A 39 16.71 4.76 1.09
C ARG A 39 17.53 4.56 2.36
N MET A 40 17.18 5.24 3.46
CA MET A 40 17.87 5.12 4.74
C MET A 40 17.37 3.94 5.59
N ILE A 41 16.12 3.49 5.36
CA ILE A 41 15.48 2.41 6.13
C ILE A 41 15.72 1.03 5.50
N GLY A 42 16.13 0.94 4.23
CA GLY A 42 16.43 -0.32 3.56
C GLY A 42 15.16 -1.07 3.13
N SER A 43 15.31 -2.07 2.27
CA SER A 43 14.20 -2.92 1.84
C SER A 43 13.47 -3.54 3.02
N ILE A 44 12.18 -3.76 2.84
CA ILE A 44 11.31 -4.41 3.84
C ILE A 44 10.75 -5.70 3.29
N THR A 45 10.46 -6.63 4.19
CA THR A 45 9.68 -7.84 3.88
C THR A 45 8.32 -7.69 4.55
N GLU A 46 7.29 -7.66 3.73
CA GLU A 46 5.92 -7.88 4.15
C GLU A 46 5.73 -9.37 4.47
N ILE A 47 5.20 -9.67 5.64
CA ILE A 47 4.88 -11.03 6.08
C ILE A 47 3.38 -11.08 6.30
N ALA A 48 2.67 -11.89 5.53
CA ALA A 48 1.24 -12.10 5.68
C ALA A 48 0.97 -13.57 6.03
N THR A 49 0.59 -13.82 7.29
CA THR A 49 0.05 -15.13 7.69
C THR A 49 -1.38 -15.23 7.16
N CYS A 50 -1.59 -16.19 6.28
CA CYS A 50 -2.83 -16.44 5.57
C CYS A 50 -3.49 -17.70 6.15
N TYR A 51 -4.81 -17.65 6.28
CA TYR A 51 -5.60 -18.72 6.87
C TYR A 51 -6.54 -19.25 5.80
N VAL A 52 -6.30 -20.46 5.32
CA VAL A 52 -6.97 -21.06 4.17
C VAL A 52 -7.61 -22.37 4.59
N ASP A 53 -8.78 -22.67 4.05
CA ASP A 53 -9.38 -23.99 4.22
C ASP A 53 -8.44 -25.07 3.64
N PRO A 54 -8.04 -26.11 4.41
CA PRO A 54 -7.19 -27.17 3.89
C PRO A 54 -7.72 -27.80 2.58
N GLU A 55 -9.04 -27.86 2.38
CA GLU A 55 -9.63 -28.37 1.13
C GLU A 55 -9.36 -27.46 -0.07
N GLN A 56 -9.05 -26.18 0.15
CA GLN A 56 -8.71 -25.20 -0.88
C GLN A 56 -7.20 -24.94 -1.01
N ALA A 57 -6.36 -25.58 -0.18
CA ALA A 57 -4.92 -25.34 -0.13
C ALA A 57 -4.24 -25.50 -1.50
N ASP A 58 -4.55 -26.55 -2.26
CA ASP A 58 -3.95 -26.78 -3.57
C ASP A 58 -4.38 -25.74 -4.61
N VAL A 59 -5.64 -25.30 -4.56
CA VAL A 59 -6.16 -24.25 -5.45
C VAL A 59 -5.52 -22.90 -5.10
N PHE A 60 -5.35 -22.62 -3.81
CA PHE A 60 -4.64 -21.44 -3.33
C PHE A 60 -3.17 -21.45 -3.80
N LYS A 61 -2.45 -22.56 -3.62
CA LYS A 61 -1.07 -22.72 -4.12
C LYS A 61 -0.98 -22.54 -5.63
N ALA A 62 -1.95 -23.06 -6.38
CA ALA A 62 -2.00 -22.91 -7.84
C ALA A 62 -2.23 -21.45 -8.31
N ALA A 63 -2.79 -20.58 -7.45
CA ALA A 63 -2.96 -19.15 -7.75
C ALA A 63 -1.66 -18.32 -7.59
N MET A 64 -0.65 -18.85 -6.90
CA MET A 64 0.57 -18.11 -6.54
C MET A 64 1.40 -17.62 -7.75
N PRO A 65 1.58 -18.37 -8.84
CA PRO A 65 2.29 -17.85 -10.01
C PRO A 65 1.61 -16.61 -10.59
N ARG A 66 0.26 -16.61 -10.64
CA ARG A 66 -0.50 -15.44 -11.09
C ARG A 66 -0.39 -14.27 -10.12
N LEU A 67 -0.40 -14.55 -8.81
CA LEU A 67 -0.18 -13.53 -7.79
C LEU A 67 1.20 -12.87 -7.93
N ALA A 68 2.24 -13.68 -8.18
CA ALA A 68 3.60 -13.17 -8.43
C ALA A 68 3.67 -12.25 -9.65
N GLU A 69 2.97 -12.57 -10.75
CA GLU A 69 2.83 -11.68 -11.91
C GLU A 69 2.14 -10.36 -11.58
N ILE A 70 1.13 -10.38 -10.71
CA ILE A 70 0.43 -9.17 -10.25
C ILE A 70 1.40 -8.29 -9.45
N PHE A 71 2.15 -8.86 -8.50
CA PHE A 71 3.15 -8.12 -7.73
C PHE A 71 4.29 -7.58 -8.60
N ALA A 72 4.72 -8.32 -9.63
CA ALA A 72 5.79 -7.89 -10.53
C ALA A 72 5.49 -6.59 -11.29
N LYS A 73 4.21 -6.21 -11.42
CA LYS A 73 3.79 -4.93 -12.01
C LYS A 73 3.90 -3.75 -11.05
N ALA A 74 4.05 -4.02 -9.74
CA ALA A 74 4.03 -3.00 -8.71
C ALA A 74 5.39 -2.31 -8.59
N SER A 75 5.36 -0.97 -8.44
CA SER A 75 6.56 -0.19 -8.21
C SER A 75 7.25 -0.63 -6.91
N GLY A 76 8.57 -0.81 -6.97
CA GLY A 76 9.39 -1.20 -5.83
C GLY A 76 9.23 -2.65 -5.38
N TYR A 77 8.58 -3.52 -6.17
CA TYR A 77 8.56 -4.96 -5.90
C TYR A 77 9.96 -5.58 -6.06
N ARG A 78 10.35 -6.47 -5.15
CA ARG A 78 11.68 -7.11 -5.10
C ARG A 78 11.64 -8.64 -5.04
N GLY A 79 10.50 -9.25 -4.75
CA GLY A 79 10.38 -10.70 -4.73
C GLY A 79 9.20 -11.20 -3.91
N PHE A 80 8.86 -12.45 -4.12
CA PHE A 80 7.74 -13.12 -3.49
C PHE A 80 8.11 -14.57 -3.16
N SER A 81 7.69 -15.05 -2.00
CA SER A 81 7.68 -16.47 -1.66
C SER A 81 6.42 -16.82 -0.88
N LEU A 82 5.99 -18.07 -1.02
CA LEU A 82 4.97 -18.69 -0.18
C LEU A 82 5.65 -19.80 0.63
N LEU A 83 5.38 -19.82 1.94
CA LEU A 83 5.76 -20.90 2.83
C LEU A 83 4.48 -21.59 3.33
N GLU A 84 4.49 -22.91 3.31
CA GLU A 84 3.47 -23.75 3.95
C GLU A 84 3.91 -24.04 5.38
N ILE A 85 2.98 -23.99 6.34
CA ILE A 85 3.29 -24.31 7.74
C ILE A 85 3.09 -25.81 7.94
N GLU A 86 4.18 -26.53 8.17
CA GLU A 86 4.17 -28.00 8.34
C GLU A 86 3.28 -28.46 9.51
N ASP A 87 3.25 -27.70 10.60
CA ASP A 87 2.47 -28.05 11.80
C ASP A 87 0.98 -27.69 11.68
N ASP A 88 0.59 -26.89 10.67
CA ASP A 88 -0.80 -26.48 10.44
C ASP A 88 -1.07 -26.26 8.93
N PRO A 89 -1.70 -27.23 8.25
CA PRO A 89 -1.98 -27.15 6.82
C PRO A 89 -3.04 -26.08 6.45
N SER A 90 -3.66 -25.45 7.45
CA SER A 90 -4.56 -24.31 7.23
C SER A 90 -3.84 -22.96 7.23
N GLU A 91 -2.53 -22.94 7.51
CA GLU A 91 -1.73 -21.73 7.58
C GLU A 91 -0.63 -21.67 6.50
N PHE A 92 -0.53 -20.51 5.87
CA PHE A 92 0.53 -20.18 4.94
C PHE A 92 1.17 -18.84 5.31
N VAL A 93 2.44 -18.65 4.97
CA VAL A 93 3.12 -17.37 5.11
C VAL A 93 3.55 -16.87 3.74
N MET A 94 2.91 -15.79 3.30
CA MET A 94 3.38 -15.02 2.14
C MET A 94 4.47 -14.05 2.59
N GLN A 95 5.60 -14.04 1.89
CA GLN A 95 6.64 -13.04 2.07
C GLN A 95 6.76 -12.22 0.78
N VAL A 96 6.56 -10.91 0.87
CA VAL A 96 6.71 -9.98 -0.27
C VAL A 96 7.80 -8.98 0.06
N ARG A 97 8.84 -8.93 -0.77
CA ARG A 97 9.95 -7.99 -0.60
C ARG A 97 9.66 -6.72 -1.38
N TRP A 98 9.84 -5.58 -0.71
CA TRP A 98 9.62 -4.25 -1.27
C TRP A 98 10.83 -3.36 -1.04
N GLU A 99 11.04 -2.38 -1.92
CA GLU A 99 12.05 -1.33 -1.78
C GLU A 99 11.85 -0.51 -0.50
N SER A 100 10.60 -0.26 -0.11
CA SER A 100 10.26 0.45 1.12
C SER A 100 8.82 0.15 1.55
N ILE A 101 8.47 0.56 2.77
CA ILE A 101 7.10 0.42 3.27
C ILE A 101 6.11 1.29 2.49
N HIS A 102 6.55 2.42 1.95
CA HIS A 102 5.74 3.32 1.12
C HIS A 102 5.30 2.64 -0.18
N HIS A 103 6.21 1.90 -0.83
CA HIS A 103 5.89 1.13 -2.04
C HIS A 103 4.74 0.15 -1.81
N HIS A 104 4.72 -0.55 -0.66
CA HIS A 104 3.61 -1.44 -0.35
C HIS A 104 2.35 -0.70 0.14
N ARG A 105 2.46 0.12 1.19
CA ARG A 105 1.28 0.65 1.90
C ARG A 105 0.54 1.74 1.15
N ASP A 106 1.24 2.49 0.30
CA ASP A 106 0.66 3.64 -0.38
C ASP A 106 0.58 3.38 -1.89
N LEU A 107 1.71 3.09 -2.54
CA LEU A 107 1.74 2.96 -4.01
C LEU A 107 1.01 1.70 -4.49
N PHE A 108 1.33 0.53 -3.93
CA PHE A 108 0.70 -0.72 -4.34
C PHE A 108 -0.78 -0.74 -3.97
N ARG A 109 -1.15 -0.37 -2.74
CA ARG A 109 -2.56 -0.32 -2.30
C ARG A 109 -3.44 0.64 -3.10
N GLY A 110 -2.85 1.69 -3.71
CA GLY A 110 -3.54 2.60 -4.61
C GLY A 110 -3.56 2.15 -6.09
N SER A 111 -2.94 1.02 -6.42
CA SER A 111 -2.73 0.58 -7.81
C SER A 111 -3.80 -0.41 -8.30
N PRO A 112 -4.00 -0.55 -9.62
CA PRO A 112 -4.84 -1.60 -10.19
C PRO A 112 -4.41 -3.02 -9.79
N ALA A 113 -3.11 -3.24 -9.57
CA ALA A 113 -2.58 -4.53 -9.15
C ALA A 113 -3.11 -4.96 -7.77
N PHE A 114 -3.41 -4.01 -6.87
CA PHE A 114 -4.04 -4.34 -5.59
C PHE A 114 -5.47 -4.87 -5.79
N THR A 115 -6.24 -4.28 -6.70
CA THR A 115 -7.56 -4.79 -7.06
C THR A 115 -7.47 -6.19 -7.68
N GLU A 116 -6.57 -6.40 -8.66
CA GLU A 116 -6.34 -7.73 -9.24
C GLU A 116 -5.97 -8.78 -8.17
N MET A 117 -5.17 -8.40 -7.17
CA MET A 117 -4.80 -9.28 -6.06
C MET A 117 -5.97 -9.58 -5.12
N VAL A 118 -6.78 -8.59 -4.78
CA VAL A 118 -8.00 -8.79 -3.97
C VAL A 118 -8.99 -9.70 -4.69
N ASP A 119 -9.18 -9.53 -6.00
CA ASP A 119 -10.06 -10.38 -6.80
C ASP A 119 -9.55 -11.83 -6.87
N LEU A 120 -8.23 -12.01 -6.98
CA LEU A 120 -7.61 -13.34 -7.00
C LEU A 120 -7.68 -14.05 -5.64
N LEU A 121 -7.45 -13.33 -4.53
CA LEU A 121 -7.27 -13.92 -3.21
C LEU A 121 -8.49 -13.88 -2.30
N GLY A 122 -9.45 -12.99 -2.56
CA GLY A 122 -10.53 -12.65 -1.64
C GLY A 122 -11.40 -13.83 -1.20
N GLY A 123 -11.46 -14.90 -1.99
CA GLY A 123 -12.22 -16.11 -1.67
C GLY A 123 -11.51 -17.15 -0.82
N PHE A 124 -10.18 -17.06 -0.64
CA PHE A 124 -9.42 -18.12 0.04
C PHE A 124 -9.34 -17.95 1.55
N PHE A 125 -9.42 -16.72 2.06
CA PHE A 125 -9.12 -16.45 3.47
C PHE A 125 -10.32 -16.68 4.39
N THR A 126 -10.17 -17.63 5.31
CA THR A 126 -11.20 -17.97 6.31
C THR A 126 -11.31 -16.92 7.41
N LYS A 127 -10.25 -16.14 7.62
CA LYS A 127 -10.21 -14.95 8.49
C LYS A 127 -9.16 -13.95 7.96
N PRO A 128 -9.18 -12.68 8.38
CA PRO A 128 -8.22 -11.69 7.90
C PRO A 128 -6.77 -12.13 8.12
N ALA A 129 -5.94 -11.97 7.09
CA ALA A 129 -4.52 -12.28 7.19
C ALA A 129 -3.84 -11.39 8.25
N ARG A 130 -2.89 -11.97 9.01
CA ARG A 130 -2.09 -11.22 9.97
C ARG A 130 -0.88 -10.62 9.27
N LEU A 131 -0.87 -9.29 9.16
CA LEU A 131 0.15 -8.55 8.42
C LEU A 131 1.25 -8.01 9.33
N GLN A 132 2.50 -8.22 8.95
CA GLN A 132 3.69 -7.66 9.62
C GLN A 132 4.68 -7.12 8.58
N TYR A 133 5.57 -6.25 9.03
CA TYR A 133 6.69 -5.75 8.24
C TYR A 133 7.97 -5.96 9.01
N SER A 134 8.96 -6.54 8.36
CA SER A 134 10.29 -6.72 8.93
C SER A 134 11.33 -6.01 8.08
N ARG A 135 12.46 -5.75 8.73
CA ARG A 135 13.71 -5.37 8.09
C ARG A 135 14.72 -6.46 8.42
N GLU A 136 15.51 -6.86 7.44
CA GLU A 136 16.62 -7.75 7.68
C GLU A 136 17.71 -7.04 8.48
N VAL A 137 18.16 -7.67 9.56
CA VAL A 137 19.23 -7.17 10.44
C VAL A 137 20.51 -8.01 10.33
N PHE A 138 20.38 -9.23 9.82
CA PHE A 138 21.45 -10.19 9.61
C PHE A 138 20.95 -11.30 8.65
N SER A 139 21.81 -11.74 7.74
CA SER A 139 21.61 -12.93 6.89
C SER A 139 22.94 -13.63 6.68
N THR A 140 22.90 -14.95 6.55
CA THR A 140 24.05 -15.79 6.13
C THR A 140 23.95 -16.20 4.67
N ASP A 141 22.86 -15.83 3.99
CA ASP A 141 22.68 -16.11 2.57
C ASP A 141 23.45 -15.05 1.78
N ASP A 142 24.33 -15.50 0.89
CA ASP A 142 24.98 -14.64 -0.07
C ASP A 142 23.90 -14.16 -1.06
N ALA A 143 23.51 -12.89 -0.96
CA ALA A 143 22.63 -12.27 -1.93
C ALA A 143 23.40 -12.11 -3.26
N GLU A 144 23.24 -13.08 -4.16
CA GLU A 144 23.68 -12.99 -5.57
C GLU A 144 22.94 -11.87 -6.34
#